data_AF-A0A060Z490-F1
#
_entry.id   AF-A0A060Z490-F1
#
_cell.length_a   1.000
_cell.length_b   1.000
_cell.length_c   1.000
_cell.angle_alpha   90.00
_cell.angle_beta   90.00
_cell.angle_gamma   90.00
#
_symmetry.space_group_name_H-M   'P 1'
#
loop_
_entity.id
_entity.type
_entity.pdbx_description
1 polymer ?
#
loop_
_entity_poly.entity_id
_entity_poly.type
_entity_poly.pdbx_seq_one_letter_code
_entity_poly.pdbx_strand_id
1 'polypeptide(L)'
;MCHMPVFSTVLEMMLKEAEKDEVPKTLTQMYSHFMIQIIVKNRKYNKATETNPKELSQSDKEMILKLAKLAFQQLQKGNLIFYEEDLRECGLDVTEASEYSALCTEIFKEESGLYQDKVYSFVHLSIQEFLAAVHALESCLGKKENVFSPKAVTKGQDYYENSRFKFWSCKLKPDKLTSIDDNDSDDDYSDEDKKDDNDKEESIQLSDLHRRAVDQALKSEIGHLDLFLCFLLGLSLASNQNLLRGLLTQTGCTTQTNEETVERTVKYLTDNINQESSPERIINLFHCLKELDANSLVEDMQTSLQSGTLSETELKPDQCSALAYLLLMSEEVLEEFDLKTYNTSEKGYQRLLPVVKFCKRALLESCKLTYKSCETLTSALQTPNSPLRELDLSYNDLGDRGVKLLCVGLTSPLCNIQTLV
;
A
#
# COMPACT_ATOMS: atom_id res chain seq x y z
N MET A 1 9.30 -8.14 -3.27
CA MET A 1 8.38 -8.01 -4.44
C MET A 1 8.61 -9.09 -5.50
N CYS A 2 9.85 -9.49 -5.78
CA CYS A 2 10.19 -10.46 -6.85
C CYS A 2 9.80 -11.92 -6.62
N HIS A 3 9.20 -12.27 -5.48
CA HIS A 3 8.60 -13.59 -5.28
C HIS A 3 7.38 -13.82 -6.19
N MET A 4 6.79 -12.76 -6.75
CA MET A 4 5.81 -12.88 -7.83
C MET A 4 6.53 -12.84 -9.18
N PRO A 5 6.39 -13.89 -10.04
CA PRO A 5 7.14 -14.01 -11.29
C PRO A 5 7.01 -12.80 -12.23
N VAL A 6 5.85 -12.16 -12.26
CA VAL A 6 5.58 -10.95 -13.07
C VAL A 6 6.54 -9.81 -12.70
N PHE A 7 6.81 -9.61 -11.40
CA PHE A 7 7.71 -8.55 -10.93
C PHE A 7 9.17 -8.89 -11.15
N SER A 8 9.55 -10.17 -11.15
CA SER A 8 10.92 -10.56 -11.48
C SER A 8 11.30 -10.13 -12.89
N THR A 9 10.40 -10.30 -13.86
CA THR A 9 10.64 -9.88 -15.26
C THR A 9 10.71 -8.38 -15.42
N VAL A 10 9.88 -7.62 -14.69
CA VAL A 10 9.92 -6.15 -14.69
C VAL A 10 11.22 -5.64 -14.09
N LEU A 11 11.64 -6.18 -12.93
CA LEU A 11 12.87 -5.77 -12.28
C LEU A 11 14.10 -6.06 -13.14
N GLU A 12 14.19 -7.25 -13.75
CA GLU A 12 15.30 -7.61 -14.63
C GLU A 12 15.41 -6.64 -15.82
N MET A 13 14.27 -6.23 -16.37
CA MET A 13 14.22 -5.26 -17.46
C MET A 13 14.64 -3.86 -17.02
N MET A 14 14.17 -3.40 -15.86
CA MET A 14 14.56 -2.11 -15.29
C MET A 14 16.06 -2.05 -15.00
N LEU A 15 16.64 -3.12 -14.43
CA LEU A 15 18.07 -3.21 -14.16
C LEU A 15 18.93 -3.20 -15.43
N LYS A 16 18.38 -3.62 -16.58
CA LYS A 16 19.06 -3.56 -17.88
C LYS A 16 19.00 -2.18 -18.54
N GLU A 17 18.01 -1.37 -18.21
CA GLU A 17 17.77 -0.05 -18.82
C GLU A 17 18.29 1.13 -17.95
N ALA A 18 18.49 0.92 -16.65
CA ALA A 18 18.90 1.97 -15.71
C ALA A 18 20.43 2.17 -15.70
N GLU A 19 20.92 3.20 -16.40
CA GLU A 19 22.28 3.72 -16.17
C GLU A 19 22.37 4.68 -14.95
N LYS A 20 21.26 5.05 -14.27
CA LYS A 20 21.31 6.00 -13.14
C LYS A 20 20.09 6.16 -12.21
N ASP A 21 18.98 5.43 -12.38
CA ASP A 21 17.76 5.64 -11.58
C ASP A 21 17.69 4.73 -10.34
N GLU A 22 17.13 5.24 -9.24
CA GLU A 22 16.93 4.50 -7.98
C GLU A 22 16.02 3.27 -8.18
N VAL A 23 16.33 2.18 -7.47
CA VAL A 23 15.52 0.96 -7.49
C VAL A 23 14.16 1.22 -6.83
N PRO A 24 13.02 0.83 -7.44
CA PRO A 24 11.70 0.97 -6.83
C PRO A 24 11.64 0.34 -5.45
N LYS A 25 11.15 1.10 -4.46
CA LYS A 25 10.97 0.69 -3.07
C LYS A 25 9.52 0.30 -2.76
N THR A 26 8.57 0.82 -3.53
CA THR A 26 7.12 0.57 -3.34
C THR A 26 6.49 -0.15 -4.53
N LEU A 27 5.31 -0.74 -4.32
CA LEU A 27 4.53 -1.37 -5.38
C LEU A 27 4.11 -0.36 -6.42
N THR A 28 3.66 0.81 -6.00
CA THR A 28 3.26 1.87 -6.93
C THR A 28 4.42 2.28 -7.84
N GLN A 29 5.63 2.47 -7.30
CA GLN A 29 6.80 2.79 -8.12
C GLN A 29 7.05 1.70 -9.18
N MET A 30 7.02 0.44 -8.77
CA MET A 30 7.23 -0.68 -9.68
C MET A 30 6.19 -0.73 -10.80
N TYR A 31 4.91 -0.49 -10.50
CA TYR A 31 3.87 -0.43 -11.52
C TYR A 31 3.95 0.81 -12.40
N SER A 32 4.31 1.97 -11.86
CA SER A 32 4.54 3.18 -12.64
C SER A 32 5.62 2.94 -13.69
N HIS A 33 6.75 2.32 -13.31
CA HIS A 33 7.79 1.93 -14.25
C HIS A 33 7.32 0.87 -15.26
N PHE A 34 6.59 -0.14 -14.82
CA PHE A 34 6.02 -1.17 -15.69
C PHE A 34 5.09 -0.57 -16.76
N MET A 35 4.21 0.37 -16.38
CA MET A 35 3.32 1.07 -17.32
C MET A 35 4.11 1.89 -18.33
N ILE A 36 5.09 2.67 -17.89
CA ILE A 36 5.97 3.44 -18.79
C ILE A 36 6.65 2.51 -19.80
N GLN A 37 7.14 1.34 -19.35
CA GLN A 37 7.77 0.37 -20.24
C GLN A 37 6.81 -0.23 -21.27
N ILE A 38 5.57 -0.55 -20.89
CA ILE A 38 4.56 -1.04 -21.83
C ILE A 38 4.29 0.00 -22.91
N ILE A 39 4.11 1.25 -22.50
CA ILE A 39 3.86 2.38 -23.40
C ILE A 39 5.02 2.55 -24.40
N VAL A 40 6.27 2.56 -23.90
CA VAL A 40 7.48 2.70 -24.73
C VAL A 40 7.64 1.52 -25.69
N LYS A 41 7.36 0.28 -25.24
CA LYS A 41 7.44 -0.91 -26.10
C LYS A 41 6.42 -0.86 -27.24
N ASN A 42 5.17 -0.53 -26.96
CA ASN A 42 4.12 -0.46 -27.98
C ASN A 42 4.52 0.48 -29.14
N ARG A 43 5.18 1.62 -28.83
CA ARG A 43 5.73 2.51 -29.87
C ARG A 43 6.83 1.90 -30.73
N LYS A 44 7.77 1.18 -30.10
CA LYS A 44 8.89 0.54 -30.83
C LYS A 44 8.37 -0.50 -31.83
N TYR A 45 7.29 -1.21 -31.50
CA TYR A 45 6.62 -2.12 -32.42
C TYR A 45 5.87 -1.38 -33.55
N ASN A 46 5.26 -0.23 -33.26
CA ASN A 46 4.45 0.53 -34.22
C ASN A 46 5.24 1.51 -35.13
N LYS A 47 6.58 1.50 -35.09
CA LYS A 47 7.49 2.29 -35.97
C LYS A 47 7.21 3.80 -36.01
N ALA A 48 6.75 4.41 -34.91
CA ALA A 48 6.71 5.87 -34.83
C ALA A 48 8.14 6.42 -34.64
N THR A 49 8.73 6.99 -35.70
CA THR A 49 9.99 7.73 -35.64
C THR A 49 9.76 9.09 -35.00
N GLU A 50 9.82 9.20 -33.68
CA GLU A 50 9.88 10.50 -33.01
C GLU A 50 11.01 10.61 -31.98
N THR A 51 11.74 11.70 -32.13
CA THR A 51 12.92 12.14 -31.40
C THR A 51 12.57 12.63 -30.00
N ASN A 52 12.26 11.73 -29.06
CA ASN A 52 12.69 11.74 -27.65
C ASN A 52 12.00 10.57 -26.92
N PRO A 53 12.72 9.56 -26.40
CA PRO A 53 12.10 8.37 -25.81
C PRO A 53 11.33 8.61 -24.48
N LYS A 54 11.27 9.85 -23.96
CA LYS A 54 10.72 10.17 -22.63
C LYS A 54 9.36 10.89 -22.62
N GLU A 55 8.81 11.36 -23.75
CA GLU A 55 7.53 12.10 -23.76
C GLU A 55 6.39 11.31 -24.43
N LEU A 56 5.27 11.20 -23.71
CA LEU A 56 4.03 10.58 -24.17
C LEU A 56 3.36 11.44 -25.26
N SER A 57 2.85 10.80 -26.31
CA SER A 57 2.12 11.41 -27.42
C SER A 57 0.74 11.72 -26.91
N GLN A 58 0.16 12.82 -27.37
CA GLN A 58 -1.17 13.21 -26.94
C GLN A 58 -2.22 12.12 -27.22
N SER A 59 -2.07 11.37 -28.32
CA SER A 59 -2.96 10.25 -28.67
C SER A 59 -2.78 9.05 -27.73
N ASP A 60 -1.54 8.69 -27.41
CA ASP A 60 -1.26 7.61 -26.45
C ASP A 60 -1.83 7.94 -25.07
N LYS A 61 -1.65 9.19 -24.63
CA LYS A 61 -2.15 9.70 -23.36
C LYS A 61 -3.67 9.57 -23.28
N GLU A 62 -4.37 10.03 -24.31
CA GLU A 62 -5.83 9.96 -24.38
C GLU A 62 -6.32 8.51 -24.31
N MET A 63 -5.68 7.60 -25.04
CA MET A 63 -6.08 6.19 -25.04
C MET A 63 -5.88 5.53 -23.67
N ILE A 64 -4.75 5.79 -23.01
CA ILE A 64 -4.49 5.26 -21.66
C ILE A 64 -5.50 5.81 -20.66
N LEU A 65 -5.87 7.09 -20.74
CA LEU A 65 -6.88 7.69 -19.86
C LEU A 65 -8.28 7.10 -20.08
N LYS A 66 -8.64 6.75 -21.32
CA LYS A 66 -9.88 6.01 -21.62
C LYS A 66 -9.85 4.60 -21.03
N LEU A 67 -8.74 3.87 -21.17
CA LEU A 67 -8.53 2.56 -20.54
C LEU A 67 -8.59 2.66 -19.00
N ALA A 68 -8.02 3.71 -18.42
CA ALA A 68 -8.06 3.99 -16.99
C ALA A 68 -9.49 4.22 -16.49
N LYS A 69 -10.29 4.99 -17.23
CA LYS A 69 -11.72 5.17 -16.96
C LYS A 69 -12.47 3.84 -16.99
N LEU A 70 -12.26 3.04 -18.04
CA LEU A 70 -12.87 1.72 -18.16
C LEU A 70 -12.50 0.82 -16.98
N ALA A 71 -11.21 0.79 -16.63
CA ALA A 71 -10.68 0.01 -15.52
C ALA A 71 -11.38 0.36 -14.21
N PHE A 72 -11.54 1.65 -13.92
CA PHE A 72 -12.24 2.13 -12.73
C PHE A 72 -13.72 1.72 -12.72
N GLN A 73 -14.44 1.89 -13.83
CA GLN A 73 -15.86 1.53 -13.92
C GLN A 73 -16.08 0.03 -13.72
N GLN A 74 -15.27 -0.81 -14.37
CA GLN A 74 -15.39 -2.27 -14.22
C GLN A 74 -14.97 -2.71 -12.82
N LEU A 75 -13.97 -2.06 -12.22
CA LEU A 75 -13.55 -2.34 -10.84
C LEU A 75 -14.66 -2.03 -9.84
N GLN A 76 -15.36 -0.89 -9.98
CA GLN A 76 -16.51 -0.55 -9.12
C GLN A 76 -17.67 -1.53 -9.27
N LYS A 77 -17.88 -2.09 -10.47
CA LYS A 77 -18.89 -3.13 -10.72
C LYS A 77 -18.46 -4.51 -10.20
N GLY A 78 -17.18 -4.70 -9.84
CA GLY A 78 -16.61 -6.01 -9.49
C GLY A 78 -16.39 -6.93 -10.69
N ASN A 79 -16.34 -6.36 -11.90
CA ASN A 79 -16.20 -7.10 -13.15
C ASN A 79 -14.73 -7.31 -13.52
N LEU A 80 -14.38 -8.56 -13.85
CA LEU A 80 -13.05 -8.94 -14.37
C LEU A 80 -13.04 -9.05 -15.90
N ILE A 81 -14.21 -9.26 -16.49
CA ILE A 81 -14.43 -9.32 -17.93
C ILE A 81 -15.45 -8.26 -18.33
N PHE A 82 -15.33 -7.74 -19.54
CA PHE A 82 -16.19 -6.71 -20.09
C PHE A 82 -16.36 -6.88 -21.60
N TYR A 83 -17.34 -6.21 -22.16
CA TYR A 83 -17.78 -6.40 -23.54
C TYR A 83 -17.50 -5.18 -24.41
N GLU A 84 -17.77 -5.31 -25.70
CA GLU A 84 -17.59 -4.22 -26.66
C GLU A 84 -18.45 -2.98 -26.31
N GLU A 85 -19.65 -3.17 -25.72
CA GLU A 85 -20.45 -2.03 -25.23
C GLU A 85 -19.69 -1.19 -24.20
N ASP A 86 -19.01 -1.83 -23.26
CA ASP A 86 -18.28 -1.15 -22.19
C ASP A 86 -17.10 -0.32 -22.76
N LEU A 87 -16.43 -0.85 -23.79
CA LEU A 87 -15.38 -0.12 -24.52
C LEU A 87 -15.96 1.13 -25.20
N ARG A 88 -17.08 0.97 -25.91
CA ARG A 88 -17.76 2.09 -26.60
C ARG A 88 -18.27 3.15 -25.64
N GLU A 89 -18.77 2.76 -24.46
CA GLU A 89 -19.19 3.70 -23.40
C GLU A 89 -18.01 4.56 -22.89
N CYS A 90 -16.79 4.01 -22.95
CA CYS A 90 -15.56 4.74 -22.64
C CYS A 90 -14.96 5.49 -23.84
N GLY A 91 -15.60 5.43 -25.02
CA GLY A 91 -15.12 6.07 -26.24
C GLY A 91 -13.89 5.39 -26.85
N LEU A 92 -13.72 4.08 -26.62
CA LEU A 92 -12.70 3.24 -27.22
C LEU A 92 -13.31 2.48 -28.40
N ASP A 93 -12.65 2.53 -29.55
CA ASP A 93 -12.94 1.57 -30.63
C ASP A 93 -12.21 0.24 -30.37
N VAL A 94 -12.76 -0.86 -30.89
CA VAL A 94 -12.16 -2.20 -30.78
C VAL A 94 -10.76 -2.24 -31.41
N THR A 95 -10.57 -1.49 -32.49
CA THR A 95 -9.26 -1.40 -33.16
C THR A 95 -8.22 -0.72 -32.26
N GLU A 96 -8.59 0.37 -31.59
CA GLU A 96 -7.77 1.08 -30.62
C GLU A 96 -7.42 0.21 -29.40
N ALA A 97 -8.40 -0.48 -28.83
CA ALA A 97 -8.18 -1.36 -27.68
C ALA A 97 -7.18 -2.50 -28.00
N SER A 98 -7.18 -2.96 -29.27
CA SER A 98 -6.28 -4.01 -29.74
C SER A 98 -4.82 -3.55 -29.85
N GLU A 99 -4.56 -2.24 -29.99
CA GLU A 99 -3.19 -1.68 -30.04
C GLU A 99 -2.47 -1.74 -28.68
N TYR A 100 -3.24 -1.84 -27.60
CA TYR A 100 -2.74 -1.97 -26.23
C TYR A 100 -2.98 -3.37 -25.67
N SER A 101 -2.74 -4.40 -26.50
CA SER A 101 -2.87 -5.82 -26.11
C SER A 101 -2.04 -6.21 -24.87
N ALA A 102 -1.01 -5.43 -24.53
CA ALA A 102 -0.22 -5.61 -23.31
C ALA A 102 -0.93 -5.14 -22.02
N LEU A 103 -2.00 -4.36 -22.13
CA LEU A 103 -2.84 -3.89 -21.01
C LEU A 103 -4.23 -4.56 -21.03
N CYS A 104 -4.83 -4.70 -22.21
CA CYS A 104 -6.19 -5.19 -22.42
C CYS A 104 -6.22 -6.21 -23.56
N THR A 105 -6.76 -7.41 -23.32
CA THR A 105 -6.78 -8.53 -24.28
C THR A 105 -8.19 -9.02 -24.57
N GLU A 106 -8.46 -9.33 -25.83
CA GLU A 106 -9.60 -10.18 -26.22
C GLU A 106 -9.33 -11.61 -25.73
N ILE A 107 -10.25 -12.17 -24.93
CA ILE A 107 -10.07 -13.48 -24.29
C ILE A 107 -10.67 -14.58 -25.17
N PHE A 108 -11.93 -14.40 -25.56
CA PHE A 108 -12.67 -15.32 -26.43
C PHE A 108 -13.87 -14.60 -27.05
N LYS A 109 -14.52 -15.29 -27.99
CA LYS A 109 -15.77 -14.84 -28.60
C LYS A 109 -16.91 -15.64 -28.01
N GLU A 110 -17.86 -14.96 -27.39
CA GLU A 110 -19.07 -15.57 -26.87
C GLU A 110 -20.10 -15.66 -28.01
N GLU A 111 -20.56 -16.88 -28.32
CA GLU A 111 -21.55 -17.10 -29.37
C GLU A 111 -22.95 -17.19 -28.75
N SER A 112 -23.79 -16.19 -29.02
CA SER A 112 -25.18 -16.11 -28.57
C SER A 112 -26.13 -16.11 -29.78
N GLY A 113 -26.38 -17.31 -30.34
CA GLY A 113 -27.26 -17.48 -31.49
C GLY A 113 -26.64 -16.97 -32.80
N LEU A 114 -27.06 -15.80 -33.30
CA LEU A 114 -26.51 -15.15 -34.50
C LEU A 114 -25.49 -14.05 -34.18
N TYR A 115 -25.29 -13.73 -32.90
CA TYR A 115 -24.38 -12.70 -32.43
C TYR A 115 -23.10 -13.33 -31.89
N GLN A 116 -21.98 -12.68 -32.17
CA GLN A 116 -20.66 -13.07 -31.69
C GLN A 116 -20.09 -11.88 -30.92
N ASP A 117 -20.21 -11.92 -29.60
CA ASP A 117 -19.77 -10.85 -28.73
C ASP A 117 -18.32 -11.09 -28.32
N LYS A 118 -17.48 -10.07 -28.52
CA LYS A 118 -16.08 -10.15 -28.11
C LYS A 118 -15.98 -9.86 -26.62
N VAL A 119 -15.32 -10.76 -25.90
CA VAL A 119 -15.08 -10.64 -24.47
C VAL A 119 -13.65 -10.18 -24.23
N TYR A 120 -13.50 -9.16 -23.40
CA TYR A 120 -12.23 -8.55 -23.06
C TYR A 120 -11.93 -8.66 -21.56
N SER A 121 -10.65 -8.65 -21.21
CA SER A 121 -10.18 -8.39 -19.84
C SER A 121 -8.90 -7.59 -19.87
N PHE A 122 -8.57 -6.98 -18.73
CA PHE A 122 -7.19 -6.59 -18.49
C PHE A 122 -6.32 -7.84 -18.36
N VAL A 123 -5.04 -7.72 -18.73
CA VAL A 123 -4.07 -8.85 -18.68
C VAL A 123 -3.92 -9.41 -17.27
N HIS A 124 -4.08 -8.55 -16.26
CA HIS A 124 -4.08 -8.93 -14.85
C HIS A 124 -4.93 -7.95 -14.02
N LEU A 125 -5.59 -8.43 -12.96
CA LEU A 125 -6.43 -7.59 -12.08
C LEU A 125 -5.65 -6.39 -11.51
N SER A 126 -4.39 -6.59 -11.13
CA SER A 126 -3.56 -5.49 -10.64
C SER A 126 -3.35 -4.36 -11.66
N ILE A 127 -3.38 -4.67 -12.97
CA ILE A 127 -3.27 -3.65 -14.03
C ILE A 127 -4.57 -2.85 -14.08
N GLN A 128 -5.71 -3.52 -13.97
CA GLN A 128 -7.02 -2.88 -13.84
C GLN A 128 -7.05 -1.98 -12.59
N GLU A 129 -6.60 -2.45 -11.43
CA GLU A 129 -6.55 -1.67 -10.19
C GLU A 129 -5.60 -0.47 -10.29
N PHE A 130 -4.43 -0.64 -10.90
CA PHE A 130 -3.49 0.46 -11.11
C PHE A 130 -4.05 1.54 -12.04
N LEU A 131 -4.60 1.12 -13.19
CA LEU A 131 -5.22 2.03 -14.16
C LEU A 131 -6.45 2.74 -13.55
N ALA A 132 -7.24 2.04 -12.74
CA ALA A 132 -8.33 2.64 -11.99
C ALA A 132 -7.83 3.72 -11.02
N ALA A 133 -6.70 3.49 -10.33
CA ALA A 133 -6.09 4.49 -9.45
C ALA A 133 -5.59 5.73 -10.21
N VAL A 134 -4.98 5.53 -11.38
CA VAL A 134 -4.62 6.63 -12.29
C VAL A 134 -5.85 7.46 -12.66
N HIS A 135 -6.97 6.82 -13.02
CA HIS A 135 -8.20 7.54 -13.35
C HIS A 135 -8.77 8.35 -12.18
N ALA A 136 -8.77 7.76 -10.98
CA ALA A 136 -9.25 8.42 -9.77
C ALA A 136 -8.42 9.67 -9.45
N LEU A 137 -7.09 9.55 -9.52
CA LEU A 137 -6.18 10.67 -9.28
C LEU A 137 -6.33 11.76 -10.36
N GLU A 138 -6.34 11.38 -11.63
CA GLU A 138 -6.46 12.32 -12.75
C GLU A 138 -7.81 13.06 -12.74
N SER A 139 -8.90 12.39 -12.36
CA SER A 139 -10.21 13.03 -12.24
C SER A 139 -10.26 14.02 -11.07
N CYS A 140 -9.59 13.69 -9.96
CA CYS A 140 -9.50 14.59 -8.82
C CYS A 140 -8.65 15.82 -9.13
N LEU A 141 -7.45 15.63 -9.70
CA LEU A 141 -6.52 16.72 -9.98
C LEU A 141 -7.00 17.54 -11.19
N GLY A 142 -7.23 16.90 -12.34
CA GLY A 142 -7.49 17.60 -13.60
C GLY A 142 -8.94 18.07 -13.79
N LYS A 143 -9.92 17.42 -13.14
CA LYS A 143 -11.36 17.76 -13.30
C LYS A 143 -12.01 18.28 -12.03
N LYS A 144 -11.31 18.28 -10.89
CA LYS A 144 -11.87 18.62 -9.57
C LYS A 144 -13.10 17.78 -9.21
N GLU A 145 -13.15 16.54 -9.68
CA GLU A 145 -14.25 15.60 -9.47
C GLU A 145 -13.83 14.44 -8.57
N ASN A 146 -14.63 14.14 -7.55
CA ASN A 146 -14.42 12.94 -6.75
C ASN A 146 -15.16 11.76 -7.39
N VAL A 147 -14.39 10.73 -7.77
CA VAL A 147 -14.92 9.52 -8.43
C VAL A 147 -15.81 8.66 -7.52
N PHE A 148 -15.80 8.91 -6.20
CA PHE A 148 -16.68 8.30 -5.23
C PHE A 148 -17.80 9.26 -4.84
N SER A 149 -19.03 8.76 -4.79
CA SER A 149 -20.19 9.57 -4.40
C SER A 149 -20.03 10.16 -2.98
N PRO A 150 -20.58 11.36 -2.71
CA PRO A 150 -20.59 11.92 -1.36
C PRO A 150 -21.29 10.98 -0.37
N LYS A 151 -20.75 10.86 0.84
CA LYS A 151 -21.51 10.23 1.94
C LYS A 151 -22.80 11.02 2.13
N ALA A 152 -23.94 10.33 2.18
CA ALA A 152 -25.17 10.94 2.67
C ALA A 152 -24.91 11.46 4.09
N VAL A 153 -24.99 12.77 4.30
CA VAL A 153 -24.78 13.39 5.61
C VAL A 153 -25.90 12.94 6.53
N THR A 154 -25.65 11.90 7.33
CA THR A 154 -26.40 11.69 8.56
C THR A 154 -25.99 12.81 9.51
N LYS A 155 -26.85 13.83 9.65
CA LYS A 155 -26.69 14.88 10.68
C LYS A 155 -26.41 14.21 12.03
N GLY A 156 -25.23 14.44 12.61
CA GLY A 156 -24.91 14.02 13.97
C GLY A 156 -23.61 13.24 14.19
N GLN A 157 -22.54 13.48 13.42
CA GLN A 157 -21.19 13.13 13.88
C GLN A 157 -20.35 14.39 13.96
N ASP A 158 -20.64 15.18 15.00
CA ASP A 158 -19.69 16.16 15.51
C ASP A 158 -18.44 15.41 15.98
N TYR A 159 -17.28 15.93 15.57
CA TYR A 159 -15.97 15.50 16.01
C TYR A 159 -15.87 15.62 17.53
N TYR A 160 -16.04 14.51 18.24
CA TYR A 160 -15.55 14.39 19.61
C TYR A 160 -14.12 13.84 19.56
N GLU A 161 -13.17 14.68 19.96
CA GLU A 161 -11.84 14.23 20.39
C GLU A 161 -12.01 13.17 21.48
N ASN A 162 -11.92 11.90 21.08
CA ASN A 162 -11.98 10.81 22.01
C ASN A 162 -10.64 10.74 22.75
N SER A 163 -10.66 11.07 24.04
CA SER A 163 -9.50 11.13 24.94
C SER A 163 -8.84 9.78 25.25
N ARG A 164 -8.85 8.83 24.30
CA ARG A 164 -8.26 7.49 24.39
C ARG A 164 -7.22 7.19 23.29
N PHE A 165 -6.89 8.17 22.44
CA PHE A 165 -6.04 7.99 21.24
C PHE A 165 -4.74 8.82 21.24
N LYS A 166 -4.27 9.26 22.41
CA LYS A 166 -3.12 10.18 22.51
C LYS A 166 -1.79 9.59 22.03
N PHE A 167 -1.61 8.26 22.06
CA PHE A 167 -0.29 7.68 21.85
C PHE A 167 0.29 7.98 20.45
N TRP A 168 -0.51 7.82 19.39
CA TRP A 168 -0.04 8.07 18.02
C TRP A 168 -0.17 9.53 17.60
N SER A 169 -1.21 10.21 18.07
CA SER A 169 -1.46 11.62 17.76
C SER A 169 -0.39 12.55 18.36
N CYS A 170 0.29 12.15 19.45
CA CYS A 170 1.29 12.98 20.11
C CYS A 170 2.66 13.02 19.41
N LYS A 171 3.00 12.04 18.56
CA LYS A 171 4.27 12.02 17.80
C LYS A 171 4.23 12.84 16.49
N LEU A 172 3.03 13.23 16.05
CA LEU A 172 2.82 14.00 14.80
C LEU A 172 3.00 15.52 14.95
N LYS A 173 3.51 16.02 16.09
CA LYS A 173 3.80 17.46 16.23
C LYS A 173 5.25 17.77 15.81
N PRO A 174 5.49 18.47 14.70
CA PRO A 174 6.76 19.15 14.51
C PRO A 174 6.84 20.39 15.41
N ASP A 175 7.94 20.52 16.14
CA ASP A 175 8.32 21.72 16.87
C ASP A 175 8.53 22.88 15.88
N LYS A 176 7.49 23.68 15.66
CA LYS A 176 7.53 25.14 15.37
C LYS A 176 6.12 25.64 15.03
N LEU A 177 5.43 26.13 16.05
CA LEU A 177 4.44 27.18 15.85
C LEU A 177 4.93 28.39 16.63
N THR A 178 5.75 29.22 15.99
CA THR A 178 6.03 30.56 16.50
C THR A 178 4.74 31.37 16.38
N SER A 179 4.29 31.89 17.51
CA SER A 179 3.26 32.91 17.64
C SER A 179 3.48 34.03 16.62
N ILE A 180 2.52 34.24 15.72
CA ILE A 180 2.41 35.48 14.96
C ILE A 180 1.35 36.30 15.69
N ASP A 181 1.83 37.38 16.31
CA ASP A 181 0.99 38.42 16.90
C ASP A 181 0.23 39.15 15.80
N ASP A 182 -1.07 39.32 16.00
CA ASP A 182 -1.94 40.15 15.17
C ASP A 182 -1.49 41.61 15.24
N ASN A 183 -1.04 42.17 14.12
CA ASN A 183 -1.10 43.60 13.88
C ASN A 183 -1.49 43.84 12.41
N ASP A 184 -2.76 44.24 12.24
CA ASP A 184 -3.31 44.81 11.02
C ASP A 184 -2.47 45.99 10.51
N SER A 185 -2.17 45.98 9.22
CA SER A 185 -2.03 47.20 8.40
C SER A 185 -2.18 46.84 6.92
N ASP A 186 -3.05 47.60 6.26
CA ASP A 186 -3.58 47.44 4.91
C ASP A 186 -2.55 47.46 3.77
N ASP A 187 -2.99 46.88 2.64
CA ASP A 187 -2.59 47.10 1.23
C ASP A 187 -1.34 46.41 0.67
N ASP A 188 -1.52 45.29 -0.05
CA ASP A 188 -1.22 45.12 -1.51
C ASP A 188 -1.62 43.70 -1.98
N TYR A 189 -2.63 43.55 -2.84
CA TYR A 189 -3.08 42.24 -3.35
C TYR A 189 -2.13 41.73 -4.44
N SER A 190 -1.22 40.83 -4.09
CA SER A 190 -0.30 40.18 -5.03
C SER A 190 -0.85 38.84 -5.53
N ASP A 191 -0.46 38.42 -6.74
CA ASP A 191 -0.88 37.14 -7.34
C ASP A 191 -0.40 35.88 -6.59
N GLU A 192 0.42 36.04 -5.53
CA GLU A 192 0.87 34.94 -4.66
C GLU A 192 -0.26 34.42 -3.76
N ASP A 193 -1.17 35.28 -3.29
CA ASP A 193 -2.27 34.88 -2.39
C ASP A 193 -3.32 33.98 -3.08
N LYS A 194 -3.56 34.18 -4.38
CA LYS A 194 -4.50 33.35 -5.16
C LYS A 194 -3.96 31.94 -5.42
N LYS A 195 -2.63 31.79 -5.46
CA LYS A 195 -1.99 30.49 -5.67
C LYS A 195 -2.08 29.63 -4.41
N ASP A 196 -1.86 30.26 -3.25
CA ASP A 196 -2.02 29.62 -1.94
C ASP A 196 -3.45 29.13 -1.68
N ASP A 197 -4.47 29.87 -2.12
CA ASP A 197 -5.87 29.45 -2.00
C ASP A 197 -6.21 28.25 -2.90
N ASN A 198 -5.72 28.21 -4.14
CA ASN A 198 -5.96 27.07 -5.04
C ASN A 198 -5.22 25.81 -4.58
N ASP A 199 -3.98 25.94 -4.08
CA ASP A 199 -3.19 24.82 -3.56
C ASP A 199 -3.83 24.21 -2.29
N LYS A 200 -4.42 25.05 -1.40
CA LYS A 200 -5.20 24.58 -0.24
C LYS A 200 -6.47 23.85 -0.65
N GLU A 201 -7.19 24.33 -1.66
CA GLU A 201 -8.41 23.67 -2.14
C GLU A 201 -8.11 22.32 -2.81
N GLU A 202 -7.02 22.21 -3.59
CA GLU A 202 -6.54 20.95 -4.18
C GLU A 202 -6.14 19.93 -3.09
N SER A 203 -5.45 20.37 -2.03
CA SER A 203 -5.11 19.53 -0.87
C SER A 203 -6.36 18.94 -0.18
N ILE A 204 -7.40 19.76 0.00
CA ILE A 204 -8.65 19.32 0.61
C ILE A 204 -9.34 18.27 -0.26
N GLN A 205 -9.41 18.49 -1.58
CA GLN A 205 -10.02 17.54 -2.52
C GLN A 205 -9.29 16.20 -2.56
N LEU A 206 -7.96 16.22 -2.60
CA LEU A 206 -7.16 15.00 -2.60
C LEU A 206 -7.31 14.23 -1.28
N SER A 207 -7.34 14.94 -0.14
CA SER A 207 -7.59 14.31 1.16
C SER A 207 -8.99 13.68 1.25
N ASP A 208 -10.00 14.32 0.66
CA ASP A 208 -11.36 13.79 0.60
C ASP A 208 -11.45 12.56 -0.31
N LEU A 209 -10.73 12.56 -1.45
CA LEU A 209 -10.59 11.38 -2.30
C LEU A 209 -9.97 10.21 -1.53
N HIS A 210 -8.85 10.43 -0.85
CA HIS A 210 -8.20 9.39 -0.04
C HIS A 210 -9.15 8.82 1.01
N ARG A 211 -9.82 9.69 1.77
CA ARG A 211 -10.78 9.27 2.80
C ARG A 211 -11.89 8.40 2.22
N ARG A 212 -12.52 8.83 1.13
CA ARG A 212 -13.60 8.06 0.47
C ARG A 212 -13.10 6.74 -0.11
N ALA A 213 -11.90 6.71 -0.65
CA ALA A 213 -11.29 5.48 -1.16
C ALA A 213 -11.02 4.48 -0.02
N VAL A 214 -10.48 4.93 1.12
CA VAL A 214 -10.29 4.10 2.32
C VAL A 214 -11.63 3.55 2.82
N ASP A 215 -12.64 4.43 2.97
CA ASP A 215 -13.99 4.03 3.39
C ASP A 215 -14.58 2.95 2.47
N GLN A 216 -14.41 3.10 1.15
CA GLN A 216 -14.97 2.18 0.17
C GLN A 216 -14.21 0.84 0.16
N ALA A 217 -12.89 0.87 0.30
CA ALA A 217 -12.07 -0.34 0.38
C ALA A 217 -12.39 -1.16 1.64
N LEU A 218 -12.59 -0.51 2.79
CA LEU A 218 -12.97 -1.18 4.04
C LEU A 218 -14.37 -1.79 4.00
N LYS A 219 -15.29 -1.22 3.21
CA LYS A 219 -16.63 -1.79 2.99
C LYS A 219 -16.64 -2.97 2.02
N SER A 220 -15.61 -3.12 1.20
CA SER A 220 -15.53 -4.21 0.22
C SER A 220 -15.45 -5.55 0.95
N GLU A 221 -16.37 -6.48 0.67
CA GLU A 221 -16.33 -7.80 1.30
C GLU A 221 -15.14 -8.64 0.80
N ILE A 222 -14.88 -8.60 -0.51
CA ILE A 222 -13.87 -9.41 -1.19
C ILE A 222 -12.50 -8.73 -1.32
N GLY A 223 -12.39 -7.44 -0.95
CA GLY A 223 -11.11 -6.71 -1.00
C GLY A 223 -10.61 -6.34 -2.39
N HIS A 224 -11.51 -6.33 -3.39
CA HIS A 224 -11.19 -5.95 -4.78
C HIS A 224 -10.73 -4.48 -4.95
N LEU A 225 -10.68 -3.68 -3.88
CA LEU A 225 -10.20 -2.30 -3.90
C LEU A 225 -8.90 -2.12 -3.11
N ASP A 226 -8.34 -3.20 -2.55
CA ASP A 226 -7.19 -3.12 -1.66
C ASP A 226 -5.94 -2.63 -2.40
N LEU A 227 -5.64 -3.21 -3.56
CA LEU A 227 -4.49 -2.80 -4.36
C LEU A 227 -4.74 -1.45 -5.03
N PHE A 228 -5.97 -1.20 -5.49
CA PHE A 228 -6.38 0.11 -5.98
C PHE A 228 -6.10 1.21 -4.95
N LEU A 229 -6.43 0.99 -3.68
CA LEU A 229 -6.19 1.95 -2.61
C LEU A 229 -4.70 2.18 -2.41
N CYS A 230 -3.90 1.11 -2.35
CA CYS A 230 -2.44 1.20 -2.26
C CYS A 230 -1.86 2.06 -3.40
N PHE A 231 -2.28 1.79 -4.65
CA PHE A 231 -1.83 2.54 -5.81
C PHE A 231 -2.27 4.00 -5.79
N LEU A 232 -3.53 4.27 -5.43
CA LEU A 232 -4.03 5.64 -5.38
C LEU A 232 -3.22 6.49 -4.40
N LEU A 233 -2.94 5.96 -3.22
CA LEU A 233 -2.16 6.65 -2.20
C LEU A 233 -0.71 6.83 -2.62
N GLY A 234 -0.07 5.79 -3.15
CA GLY A 234 1.29 5.89 -3.66
C GLY A 234 1.39 6.90 -4.82
N LEU A 235 0.44 6.91 -5.75
CA LEU A 235 0.42 7.82 -6.90
C LEU A 235 0.20 9.28 -6.49
N SER A 236 -0.32 9.52 -5.28
CA SER A 236 -0.57 10.87 -4.78
C SER A 236 0.71 11.57 -4.28
N LEU A 237 1.80 10.82 -4.09
CA LEU A 237 3.12 11.41 -3.79
C LEU A 237 3.71 12.11 -5.01
N ALA A 238 4.29 13.30 -4.80
CA ALA A 238 4.88 14.11 -5.87
C ALA A 238 5.96 13.35 -6.67
N SER A 239 6.77 12.52 -6.01
CA SER A 239 7.78 11.67 -6.67
C SER A 239 7.16 10.71 -7.69
N ASN A 240 6.03 10.09 -7.36
CA ASN A 240 5.31 9.15 -8.21
C ASN A 240 4.47 9.85 -9.28
N GLN A 241 3.93 11.04 -9.00
CA GLN A 241 3.29 11.88 -10.02
C GLN A 241 4.30 12.34 -11.08
N ASN A 242 5.53 12.65 -10.68
CA ASN A 242 6.60 13.04 -11.61
C ASN A 242 6.99 11.90 -12.56
N LEU A 243 6.99 10.64 -12.08
CA LEU A 243 7.20 9.46 -12.92
C LEU A 243 6.13 9.34 -14.02
N LEU A 244 4.88 9.68 -13.71
CA LEU A 244 3.75 9.63 -14.64
C LEU A 244 3.37 11.00 -15.22
N ARG A 245 4.27 11.99 -15.18
CA ARG A 245 3.97 13.37 -15.62
C ARG A 245 3.53 13.44 -17.08
N GLY A 246 3.99 12.52 -17.93
CA GLY A 246 3.52 12.42 -19.32
C GLY A 246 2.04 12.00 -19.44
N LEU A 247 1.50 11.30 -18.42
CA LEU A 247 0.15 10.75 -18.39
C LEU A 247 -0.83 11.60 -17.57
N LEU A 248 -0.39 12.24 -16.50
CA LEU A 248 -1.24 13.12 -15.69
C LEU A 248 -1.33 14.51 -16.33
N THR A 249 -2.48 15.18 -16.28
CA THR A 249 -2.62 16.54 -16.85
C THR A 249 -2.13 17.63 -15.90
N GLN A 250 -2.19 17.40 -14.59
CA GLN A 250 -1.79 18.36 -13.57
C GLN A 250 -0.84 17.68 -12.57
N THR A 251 0.36 18.24 -12.39
CA THR A 251 1.31 17.87 -11.33
C THR A 251 1.23 18.98 -10.29
N GLY A 252 0.11 19.02 -9.57
CA GLY A 252 -0.42 20.26 -8.99
C GLY A 252 0.02 20.60 -7.58
N CYS A 253 0.43 19.65 -6.74
CA CYS A 253 0.77 20.01 -5.36
C CYS A 253 2.20 20.53 -5.25
N THR A 254 2.33 21.74 -4.70
CA THR A 254 3.56 22.17 -4.04
C THR A 254 3.94 21.14 -2.96
N THR A 255 5.24 21.00 -2.66
CA THR A 255 5.73 19.99 -1.71
C THR A 255 5.02 20.09 -0.35
N GLN A 256 4.73 21.31 0.08
CA GLN A 256 4.08 21.61 1.35
C GLN A 256 2.61 21.17 1.41
N THR A 257 1.81 21.39 0.36
CA THR A 257 0.40 20.95 0.35
C THR A 257 0.26 19.44 0.18
N ASN A 258 1.22 18.80 -0.47
CA ASN A 258 1.30 17.34 -0.50
C ASN A 258 1.58 16.77 0.90
N GLU A 259 2.54 17.35 1.64
CA GLU A 259 2.86 16.95 3.01
C GLU A 259 1.65 17.00 3.95
N GLU A 260 0.87 18.10 3.94
CA GLU A 260 -0.34 18.19 4.77
C GLU A 260 -1.42 17.16 4.38
N THR A 261 -1.58 16.90 3.09
CA THR A 261 -2.53 15.90 2.58
C THR A 261 -2.14 14.50 3.03
N VAL A 262 -0.85 14.19 2.93
CA VAL A 262 -0.27 12.92 3.41
C VAL A 262 -0.47 12.81 4.91
N GLU A 263 -0.19 13.84 5.69
CA GLU A 263 -0.38 13.81 7.15
C GLU A 263 -1.83 13.52 7.56
N ARG A 264 -2.80 14.23 6.96
CA ARG A 264 -4.24 13.98 7.20
C ARG A 264 -4.64 12.55 6.85
N THR A 265 -4.11 12.04 5.73
CA THR A 265 -4.40 10.69 5.24
C THR A 265 -3.80 9.62 6.16
N VAL A 266 -2.55 9.80 6.56
CA VAL A 266 -1.82 8.92 7.49
C VAL A 266 -2.54 8.84 8.83
N LYS A 267 -2.99 9.98 9.37
CA LYS A 267 -3.79 10.03 10.59
C LYS A 267 -5.08 9.22 10.45
N TYR A 268 -5.80 9.42 9.34
CA TYR A 268 -7.05 8.70 9.08
C TYR A 268 -6.84 7.18 8.93
N LEU A 269 -5.80 6.75 8.21
CA LEU A 269 -5.44 5.33 8.09
C LEU A 269 -5.13 4.71 9.46
N THR A 270 -4.37 5.43 10.29
CA THR A 270 -4.00 4.99 11.64
C THR A 270 -5.24 4.83 12.53
N ASP A 271 -6.17 5.77 12.48
CA ASP A 271 -7.43 5.67 13.22
C ASP A 271 -8.26 4.44 12.79
N ASN A 272 -8.27 4.13 11.49
CA ASN A 272 -8.94 2.93 10.97
C ASN A 272 -8.24 1.64 11.39
N ILE A 273 -6.90 1.57 11.36
CA ILE A 273 -6.11 0.41 11.85
C ILE A 273 -6.43 0.08 13.31
N ASN A 274 -6.65 1.11 14.14
CA ASN A 274 -6.98 0.93 15.55
C ASN A 274 -8.42 0.42 15.78
N GLN A 275 -9.33 0.66 14.84
CA GLN A 275 -10.74 0.30 14.95
C GLN A 275 -11.07 -1.01 14.23
N GLU A 276 -10.34 -1.34 13.18
CA GLU A 276 -10.55 -2.52 12.35
C GLU A 276 -10.24 -3.82 13.12
N SER A 277 -10.95 -4.88 12.74
CA SER A 277 -10.84 -6.22 13.32
C SER A 277 -10.36 -7.27 12.33
N SER A 278 -10.53 -7.07 11.02
CA SER A 278 -10.01 -8.00 10.01
C SER A 278 -8.49 -7.84 9.85
N PRO A 279 -7.70 -8.89 10.09
CA PRO A 279 -6.25 -8.87 9.84
C PRO A 279 -5.91 -8.50 8.40
N GLU A 280 -6.68 -8.99 7.43
CA GLU A 280 -6.47 -8.74 5.99
C GLU A 280 -6.63 -7.25 5.68
N ARG A 281 -7.68 -6.62 6.23
CA ARG A 281 -7.92 -5.18 6.09
C ARG A 281 -6.83 -4.36 6.76
N ILE A 282 -6.41 -4.75 7.97
CA ILE A 282 -5.32 -4.07 8.68
C ILE A 282 -4.00 -4.17 7.89
N ILE A 283 -3.68 -5.33 7.33
CA ILE A 283 -2.51 -5.53 6.48
C ILE A 283 -2.56 -4.59 5.27
N ASN A 284 -3.72 -4.48 4.61
CA ASN A 284 -3.87 -3.57 3.48
C ASN A 284 -3.65 -2.09 3.88
N LEU A 285 -4.21 -1.66 5.03
CA LEU A 285 -3.99 -0.29 5.54
C LEU A 285 -2.52 -0.02 5.88
N PHE A 286 -1.78 -1.03 6.36
CA PHE A 286 -0.34 -0.89 6.53
C PHE A 286 0.41 -0.81 5.21
N HIS A 287 0.01 -1.56 4.19
CA HIS A 287 0.56 -1.41 2.84
C HIS A 287 0.32 0.01 2.30
N CYS A 288 -0.87 0.58 2.55
CA CYS A 288 -1.19 1.96 2.21
C CYS A 288 -0.25 2.97 2.88
N LEU A 289 0.06 2.77 4.17
CA LEU A 289 1.04 3.62 4.89
C LEU A 289 2.44 3.51 4.29
N LYS A 290 2.85 2.30 3.88
CA LYS A 290 4.13 2.07 3.19
C LYS A 290 4.18 2.76 1.82
N GLU A 291 3.09 2.74 1.06
CA GLU A 291 3.02 3.42 -0.24
C GLU A 291 3.12 4.95 -0.14
N LEU A 292 2.68 5.54 0.98
CA LEU A 292 2.78 6.98 1.24
C LEU A 292 4.19 7.45 1.65
N ASP A 293 5.20 6.57 1.57
CA ASP A 293 6.56 6.83 2.03
C ASP A 293 6.60 7.42 3.46
N ALA A 294 5.57 7.13 4.25
CA ALA A 294 5.51 7.37 5.68
C ALA A 294 6.39 6.32 6.39
N ASN A 295 7.61 6.14 5.87
CA ASN A 295 8.63 5.27 6.44
C ASN A 295 8.94 5.74 7.84
N SER A 296 8.93 7.05 8.13
CA SER A 296 9.03 7.53 9.52
C SER A 296 7.96 6.90 10.41
N LEU A 297 6.77 6.57 9.91
CA LEU A 297 5.71 5.94 10.69
C LEU A 297 5.84 4.42 10.76
N VAL A 298 6.22 3.74 9.67
CA VAL A 298 6.47 2.30 9.69
C VAL A 298 7.74 1.99 10.48
N GLU A 299 8.76 2.83 10.37
CA GLU A 299 9.97 2.85 11.17
C GLU A 299 9.66 3.35 12.58
N ASP A 300 8.80 4.33 12.83
CA ASP A 300 8.41 4.72 14.19
C ASP A 300 7.55 3.64 14.83
N MET A 301 6.73 2.93 14.07
CA MET A 301 6.05 1.72 14.51
C MET A 301 7.11 0.69 14.85
N GLN A 302 7.97 0.30 13.91
CA GLN A 302 9.05 -0.69 14.11
C GLN A 302 9.95 -0.30 15.27
N THR A 303 10.28 0.97 15.44
CA THR A 303 11.08 1.55 16.52
C THR A 303 10.28 1.58 17.81
N SER A 304 8.97 1.85 17.80
CA SER A 304 8.08 1.77 18.98
C SER A 304 7.81 0.32 19.41
N LEU A 305 7.81 -0.61 18.45
CA LEU A 305 7.73 -2.06 18.59
C LEU A 305 9.06 -2.62 19.15
N GLN A 306 10.20 -2.13 18.67
CA GLN A 306 11.56 -2.50 19.10
C GLN A 306 11.93 -1.86 20.45
N SER A 307 11.48 -0.64 20.73
CA SER A 307 11.74 0.08 22.00
C SER A 307 10.78 -0.29 23.13
N GLY A 308 9.75 -1.11 22.87
CA GLY A 308 8.74 -1.49 23.87
C GLY A 308 7.84 -0.36 24.35
N THR A 309 7.78 0.74 23.59
CA THR A 309 6.92 1.90 23.90
C THR A 309 5.43 1.57 23.69
N LEU A 310 5.09 0.46 23.01
CA LEU A 310 3.72 -0.05 22.90
C LEU A 310 3.16 -0.69 24.17
N SER A 311 3.96 -0.79 25.23
CA SER A 311 3.53 -1.35 26.52
C SER A 311 2.30 -0.64 27.12
N GLU A 312 2.01 0.61 26.74
CA GLU A 312 0.87 1.37 27.27
C GLU A 312 -0.49 0.98 26.67
N THR A 313 -0.54 0.38 25.48
CA THR A 313 -1.81 0.02 24.81
C THR A 313 -1.86 -1.47 24.50
N GLU A 314 -2.90 -2.16 24.98
CA GLU A 314 -3.09 -3.58 24.72
C GLU A 314 -3.47 -3.82 23.25
N LEU A 315 -2.63 -4.56 22.52
CA LEU A 315 -2.86 -4.99 21.15
C LEU A 315 -3.84 -6.17 21.10
N LYS A 316 -4.81 -6.11 20.19
CA LYS A 316 -5.72 -7.23 19.91
C LYS A 316 -5.00 -8.32 19.08
N PRO A 317 -5.44 -9.59 19.15
CA PRO A 317 -4.83 -10.68 18.38
C PRO A 317 -4.77 -10.46 16.86
N ASP A 318 -5.75 -9.76 16.28
CA ASP A 318 -5.79 -9.47 14.85
C ASP A 318 -4.74 -8.42 14.46
N GLN A 319 -4.52 -7.41 15.31
CA GLN A 319 -3.44 -6.44 15.18
C GLN A 319 -2.07 -7.11 15.30
N CYS A 320 -1.92 -8.05 16.24
CA CYS A 320 -0.71 -8.88 16.35
C CYS A 320 -0.45 -9.71 15.09
N SER A 321 -1.50 -10.20 14.41
CA SER A 321 -1.37 -10.96 13.16
C SER A 321 -0.86 -10.07 12.02
N ALA A 322 -1.44 -8.87 11.87
CA ALA A 322 -1.01 -7.91 10.86
C ALA A 322 0.42 -7.42 11.11
N LEU A 323 0.74 -7.15 12.37
CA LEU A 323 2.09 -6.79 12.79
C LEU A 323 3.12 -7.89 12.50
N ALA A 324 2.79 -9.14 12.83
CA ALA A 324 3.65 -10.28 12.51
C ALA A 324 3.89 -10.35 11.00
N TYR A 325 2.85 -10.21 10.18
CA TYR A 325 2.99 -10.18 8.72
C TYR A 325 3.93 -9.06 8.27
N LEU A 326 3.77 -7.83 8.76
CA LEU A 326 4.66 -6.72 8.40
C LEU A 326 6.13 -7.01 8.72
N LEU A 327 6.41 -7.53 9.92
CA LEU A 327 7.76 -7.88 10.33
C LEU A 327 8.34 -9.01 9.49
N LEU A 328 7.52 -10.01 9.14
CA LEU A 328 7.91 -11.13 8.26
C LEU A 328 8.16 -10.69 6.80
N MET A 329 7.51 -9.61 6.37
CA MET A 329 7.67 -9.04 5.04
C MET A 329 8.82 -8.01 4.96
N SER A 330 9.41 -7.65 6.10
CA SER A 330 10.60 -6.80 6.14
C SER A 330 11.81 -7.58 5.63
N GLU A 331 12.67 -6.91 4.85
CA GLU A 331 13.97 -7.47 4.44
C GLU A 331 15.01 -7.37 5.56
N GLU A 332 14.71 -6.62 6.62
CA GLU A 332 15.60 -6.39 7.74
C GLU A 332 15.55 -7.54 8.76
N VAL A 333 16.73 -8.05 9.11
CA VAL A 333 16.89 -9.03 10.18
C VAL A 333 16.95 -8.28 11.52
N LEU A 334 16.00 -8.55 12.40
CA LEU A 334 15.97 -7.97 13.74
C LEU A 334 17.15 -8.46 14.56
N GLU A 335 17.87 -7.56 15.23
CA GLU A 335 18.92 -7.97 16.17
C GLU A 335 18.32 -8.74 17.35
N GLU A 336 17.20 -8.26 17.87
CA GLU A 336 16.49 -8.83 19.00
C GLU A 336 14.98 -8.73 18.82
N PHE A 337 14.28 -9.79 19.22
CA PHE A 337 12.84 -9.83 19.31
C PHE A 337 12.45 -10.27 20.72
N ASP A 338 12.13 -9.30 21.58
CA ASP A 338 11.58 -9.55 22.91
C ASP A 338 10.05 -9.54 22.83
N LEU A 339 9.43 -10.68 23.09
CA LEU A 339 7.98 -10.82 22.98
C LEU A 339 7.24 -10.05 24.10
N LYS A 340 7.89 -9.79 25.24
CA LYS A 340 7.30 -9.04 26.36
C LYS A 340 7.18 -7.54 26.09
N THR A 341 7.84 -7.01 25.06
CA THR A 341 7.71 -5.59 24.69
C THR A 341 6.32 -5.27 24.11
N TYR A 342 5.58 -6.29 23.69
CA TYR A 342 4.24 -6.17 23.11
C TYR A 342 3.18 -6.44 24.18
N ASN A 343 2.46 -5.41 24.63
CA ASN A 343 1.34 -5.60 25.54
C ASN A 343 0.16 -6.27 24.80
N THR A 344 -0.06 -7.57 25.02
CA THR A 344 -1.17 -8.31 24.41
C THR A 344 -1.53 -9.58 25.19
N SER A 345 -2.66 -10.20 24.82
CA SER A 345 -3.09 -11.50 25.32
C SER A 345 -2.20 -12.66 24.85
N GLU A 346 -2.31 -13.82 25.49
CA GLU A 346 -1.64 -15.08 25.07
C GLU A 346 -1.90 -15.44 23.60
N LYS A 347 -3.10 -15.13 23.09
CA LYS A 347 -3.41 -15.31 21.67
C LYS A 347 -2.60 -14.36 20.79
N GLY A 348 -2.42 -13.11 21.21
CA GLY A 348 -1.60 -12.13 20.48
C GLY A 348 -0.13 -12.55 20.42
N TYR A 349 0.42 -13.02 21.54
CA TYR A 349 1.76 -13.63 21.57
C TYR A 349 1.90 -14.77 20.57
N GLN A 350 0.94 -15.69 20.54
CA GLN A 350 0.95 -16.77 19.56
C GLN A 350 0.95 -16.27 18.10
N ARG A 351 0.31 -15.13 17.81
CA ARG A 351 0.30 -14.53 16.46
C ARG A 351 1.63 -13.87 16.09
N LEU A 352 2.40 -13.40 17.08
CA LEU A 352 3.71 -12.76 16.87
C LEU A 352 4.88 -13.75 16.79
N LEU A 353 4.74 -14.97 17.34
CA LEU A 353 5.81 -15.98 17.33
C LEU A 353 6.48 -16.26 15.97
N PRO A 354 5.79 -16.23 14.82
CA PRO A 354 6.45 -16.43 13.53
C PRO A 354 7.62 -15.46 13.27
N VAL A 355 7.62 -14.27 13.85
CA VAL A 355 8.67 -13.24 13.72
C VAL A 355 10.05 -13.74 14.16
N VAL A 356 10.10 -14.74 15.04
CA VAL A 356 11.34 -15.41 15.46
C VAL A 356 12.19 -15.92 14.28
N LYS A 357 11.56 -16.15 13.11
CA LYS A 357 12.26 -16.53 11.87
C LYS A 357 13.18 -15.45 11.31
N PHE A 358 13.00 -14.19 11.70
CA PHE A 358 13.69 -13.04 11.13
C PHE A 358 14.48 -12.26 12.18
N CYS A 359 14.74 -12.83 13.36
CA CYS A 359 15.59 -12.21 14.38
C CYS A 359 16.84 -13.04 14.67
N LYS A 360 17.89 -12.40 15.20
CA LYS A 360 19.10 -13.09 15.68
C LYS A 360 18.93 -13.60 17.12
N ARG A 361 18.27 -12.82 17.97
CA ARG A 361 17.93 -13.20 19.35
C ARG A 361 16.42 -13.13 19.57
N ALA A 362 15.84 -14.16 20.18
CA ALA A 362 14.43 -14.18 20.58
C ALA A 362 14.31 -14.34 22.10
N LEU A 363 13.75 -13.34 22.77
CA LEU A 363 13.51 -13.35 24.21
C LEU A 363 12.03 -13.65 24.47
N LEU A 364 11.73 -14.90 24.85
CA LEU A 364 10.37 -15.38 25.05
C LEU A 364 10.12 -15.82 26.50
N GLU A 365 10.96 -15.36 27.42
CA GLU A 365 10.87 -15.63 28.84
C GLU A 365 9.48 -15.26 29.38
N SER A 366 8.87 -16.15 30.18
CA SER A 366 7.62 -15.88 30.91
C SER A 366 6.46 -15.37 30.03
N CYS A 367 6.46 -15.74 28.74
CA CYS A 367 5.44 -15.35 27.77
C CYS A 367 4.21 -16.28 27.77
N LYS A 368 4.06 -17.13 28.80
CA LYS A 368 2.99 -18.13 28.94
C LYS A 368 2.83 -19.02 27.70
N LEU A 369 3.96 -19.36 27.08
CA LEU A 369 3.98 -20.22 25.91
C LEU A 369 3.50 -21.62 26.27
N THR A 370 2.83 -22.27 25.33
CA THR A 370 2.32 -23.64 25.49
C THR A 370 2.91 -24.55 24.43
N TYR A 371 2.59 -25.86 24.47
CA TYR A 371 3.04 -26.79 23.43
C TYR A 371 2.66 -26.35 21.99
N LYS A 372 1.58 -25.56 21.80
CA LYS A 372 1.19 -25.02 20.49
C LYS A 372 2.20 -23.99 19.98
N SER A 373 2.78 -23.20 20.88
CA SER A 373 3.85 -22.25 20.58
C SER A 373 5.10 -22.98 20.07
N CYS A 374 5.39 -24.14 20.65
CA CYS A 374 6.51 -24.99 20.22
C CYS A 374 6.38 -25.47 18.76
N GLU A 375 5.17 -25.70 18.24
CA GLU A 375 4.98 -26.07 16.82
C GLU A 375 5.49 -24.95 15.88
N THR A 376 5.17 -23.69 16.21
CA THR A 376 5.64 -22.52 15.47
C THR A 376 7.15 -22.33 15.60
N LEU A 377 7.70 -22.46 16.81
CA LEU A 377 9.14 -22.34 17.06
C LEU A 377 9.94 -23.44 16.36
N THR A 378 9.46 -24.68 16.36
CA THR A 378 10.07 -25.78 15.60
C THR A 378 10.13 -25.47 14.10
N SER A 379 9.06 -24.90 13.53
CA SER A 379 9.09 -24.43 12.13
C SER A 379 10.13 -23.33 11.91
N ALA A 380 10.32 -22.42 12.88
CA ALA A 380 11.33 -21.39 12.80
C ALA A 380 12.77 -21.95 12.82
N LEU A 381 13.04 -22.92 13.69
CA LEU A 381 14.33 -23.61 13.78
C LEU A 381 14.67 -24.41 12.51
N GLN A 382 13.66 -24.86 11.77
CA GLN A 382 13.81 -25.60 10.52
C GLN A 382 13.83 -24.70 9.27
N THR A 383 13.82 -23.38 9.44
CA THR A 383 13.86 -22.46 8.30
C THR A 383 15.27 -22.40 7.71
N PRO A 384 15.47 -22.68 6.40
CA PRO A 384 16.78 -22.56 5.77
C PRO A 384 17.35 -21.15 5.92
N ASN A 385 18.65 -21.03 6.17
CA ASN A 385 19.35 -19.76 6.36
C ASN A 385 18.77 -18.87 7.49
N SER A 386 18.13 -19.48 8.50
CA SER A 386 17.58 -18.73 9.63
C SER A 386 18.68 -17.88 10.30
N PRO A 387 18.42 -16.58 10.55
CA PRO A 387 19.34 -15.69 11.27
C PRO A 387 19.38 -15.96 12.77
N LEU A 388 18.42 -16.72 13.31
CA LEU A 388 18.29 -17.00 14.74
C LEU A 388 19.52 -17.72 15.29
N ARG A 389 20.10 -17.17 16.36
CA ARG A 389 21.27 -17.68 17.09
C ARG A 389 20.97 -17.89 18.56
N GLU A 390 20.10 -17.08 19.16
CA GLU A 390 19.78 -17.16 20.58
C GLU A 390 18.27 -17.24 20.79
N LEU A 391 17.84 -18.18 21.63
CA LEU A 391 16.44 -18.40 21.97
C LEU A 391 16.30 -18.59 23.47
N ASP A 392 15.60 -17.69 24.14
CA ASP A 392 15.27 -17.80 25.57
C ASP A 392 13.80 -18.22 25.73
N LEU A 393 13.59 -19.41 26.30
CA LEU A 393 12.28 -19.98 26.60
C LEU A 393 12.04 -20.13 28.10
N SER A 394 12.88 -19.52 28.94
CA SER A 394 12.83 -19.66 30.38
C SER A 394 11.46 -19.28 30.96
N TYR A 395 11.11 -19.89 32.08
CA TYR A 395 9.84 -19.65 32.81
C TYR A 395 8.57 -19.85 31.97
N ASN A 396 8.59 -20.71 30.94
CA ASN A 396 7.40 -21.18 30.24
C ASN A 396 7.06 -22.64 30.58
N ASP A 397 5.76 -22.94 30.72
CA ASP A 397 5.28 -24.31 30.95
C ASP A 397 4.97 -25.02 29.62
N LEU A 398 6.03 -25.48 28.95
CA LEU A 398 5.91 -26.12 27.64
C LEU A 398 5.41 -27.57 27.73
N GLY A 399 5.58 -28.20 28.90
CA GLY A 399 5.37 -29.62 29.15
C GLY A 399 6.19 -30.56 28.25
N ASP A 400 6.11 -31.87 28.51
CA ASP A 400 6.84 -32.89 27.74
C ASP A 400 6.53 -32.84 26.23
N ARG A 401 5.29 -32.48 25.88
CA ARG A 401 4.86 -32.38 24.49
C ARG A 401 5.57 -31.24 23.77
N GLY A 402 5.65 -30.05 24.38
CA GLY A 402 6.34 -28.90 23.81
C GLY A 402 7.83 -29.16 23.66
N VAL A 403 8.47 -29.73 24.69
CA VAL A 403 9.89 -30.08 24.65
C VAL A 403 10.20 -31.08 23.54
N LYS A 404 9.38 -32.14 23.37
CA LYS A 404 9.55 -33.10 22.27
C LYS A 404 9.49 -32.44 20.89
N LEU A 405 8.57 -31.49 20.68
CA LEU A 405 8.47 -30.73 19.44
C LEU A 405 9.72 -29.89 19.19
N LEU A 406 10.22 -29.20 20.22
CA LEU A 406 11.44 -28.39 20.11
C LEU A 406 12.67 -29.24 19.81
N CYS A 407 12.80 -30.44 20.41
CA CYS A 407 13.89 -31.37 20.10
C CYS A 407 13.95 -31.73 18.60
N VAL A 408 12.80 -31.88 17.93
CA VAL A 408 12.75 -32.11 16.47
C VAL A 408 13.33 -30.92 15.69
N GLY A 409 13.05 -29.70 16.13
CA GLY A 409 13.61 -28.48 15.52
C GLY A 409 15.11 -28.35 15.77
N LEU A 410 15.55 -28.56 17.01
CA LEU A 410 16.94 -28.43 17.44
C LEU A 410 17.88 -29.47 16.83
N THR A 411 17.37 -30.66 16.52
CA THR A 411 18.12 -31.74 15.85
C THR A 411 18.15 -31.60 14.32
N SER A 412 17.44 -30.61 13.77
CA SER A 412 17.46 -30.33 12.34
C SER A 412 18.86 -29.87 11.90
N PRO A 413 19.37 -30.33 10.73
CA PRO A 413 20.61 -29.81 10.16
C PRO A 413 20.51 -28.33 9.74
N LEU A 414 19.29 -27.77 9.70
CA LEU A 414 19.03 -26.36 9.39
C LEU A 414 19.08 -25.46 10.64
N CYS A 415 19.13 -26.05 11.84
CA CYS A 415 19.14 -25.31 13.09
C CYS A 415 20.51 -24.63 13.30
N ASN A 416 20.50 -23.31 13.51
CA ASN A 416 21.71 -22.49 13.68
C ASN A 416 21.81 -21.87 15.09
N ILE A 417 21.03 -22.37 16.06
CA ILE A 417 21.05 -21.88 17.45
C ILE A 417 22.43 -22.15 18.07
N GLN A 418 22.98 -21.12 18.70
CA GLN A 418 24.21 -21.15 19.49
C GLN A 418 23.90 -21.16 20.99
N THR A 419 22.83 -20.46 21.40
CA THR A 419 22.41 -20.36 22.80
C THR A 419 20.92 -20.65 22.92
N LEU A 420 20.57 -21.59 23.80
CA LEU A 420 19.19 -21.89 24.20
C LEU A 420 19.12 -21.77 25.73
N VAL A 421 18.22 -20.91 26.23
CA VAL A 421 18.01 -20.67 27.67
C VAL A 421 16.67 -21.23 28.12
#